data_AF-A0A968XEH1-F1
#
_entry.id   AF-A0A968XEH1-F1
#
_cell.length_a   1.000
_cell.length_b   1.000
_cell.length_c   1.000
_cell.angle_alpha   90.00
_cell.angle_beta   90.00
_cell.angle_gamma   90.00
#
_symmetry.space_group_name_H-M   'P 1'
#
loop_
_entity.id
_entity.type
_entity.pdbx_description
1 polymer ?
#
loop_
_entity_poly.entity_id
_entity_poly.type
_entity_poly.pdbx_seq_one_letter_code
_entity_poly.pdbx_strand_id
1 'polypeptide(L)'
;MVLPKIAGTFLSFLIISGCSAAENPQSPETGKQQSLVIDQDTALPDNRIADNAPAVSGKAAPAEATAKPNANIYTCNFPTAGKVLIDTTPNSSSITYKGVTYPASSGSYFYQSDNGAIAAMFTPDKSEWGLMGEGIAEEPNVKCTSGG
;
A
#
# COMPACT_ATOMS: atom_id res chain seq x y z
N MET A 1 -46.98 -31.79 -38.09
CA MET A 1 -47.83 -32.11 -36.92
C MET A 1 -47.05 -31.69 -35.68
N VAL A 2 -47.23 -30.48 -35.17
CA VAL A 2 -48.31 -30.00 -34.25
C VAL A 2 -48.11 -30.50 -32.81
N LEU A 3 -47.58 -29.57 -31.98
CA LEU A 3 -47.66 -29.41 -30.50
C LEU A 3 -49.15 -29.35 -30.04
N PRO A 4 -49.53 -29.13 -28.74
CA PRO A 4 -48.87 -29.23 -27.42
C PRO A 4 -49.80 -29.75 -26.26
N LYS A 5 -49.28 -29.77 -25.01
CA LYS A 5 -49.99 -29.45 -23.73
C LYS A 5 -48.95 -29.50 -22.59
N ILE A 6 -48.45 -28.42 -22.00
CA ILE A 6 -49.02 -27.42 -21.05
C ILE A 6 -49.70 -28.06 -19.83
N ALA A 7 -49.07 -27.95 -18.66
CA ALA A 7 -49.71 -27.63 -17.38
C ALA A 7 -48.66 -27.53 -16.26
N GLY A 8 -48.52 -26.34 -15.67
CA GLY A 8 -47.64 -26.09 -14.53
C GLY A 8 -47.70 -24.66 -14.04
N THR A 9 -48.91 -24.09 -14.05
CA THR A 9 -49.23 -22.77 -13.48
C THR A 9 -49.33 -22.92 -11.97
N PHE A 10 -48.51 -22.19 -11.21
CA PHE A 10 -48.96 -21.65 -9.92
C PHE A 10 -48.62 -20.18 -9.84
N LEU A 11 -49.70 -19.42 -9.66
CA LEU A 11 -49.83 -17.99 -9.71
C LEU A 11 -49.93 -17.49 -8.26
N SER A 12 -49.19 -16.42 -7.97
CA SER A 12 -49.51 -15.33 -7.05
C SER A 12 -49.68 -15.59 -5.54
N PHE A 13 -49.03 -14.78 -4.71
CA PHE A 13 -49.56 -13.55 -4.07
C PHE A 13 -48.49 -13.06 -3.05
N LEU A 14 -47.77 -11.95 -3.29
CA LEU A 14 -48.12 -10.55 -2.97
C LEU A 14 -47.98 -10.24 -1.48
N ILE A 15 -46.92 -9.52 -1.08
CA ILE A 15 -47.00 -8.31 -0.21
C ILE A 15 -45.85 -7.36 -0.60
N ILE A 16 -46.24 -6.26 -1.24
CA ILE A 16 -45.48 -5.01 -1.33
C ILE A 16 -45.80 -4.25 -0.03
N SER A 17 -44.81 -3.88 0.77
CA SER A 17 -45.00 -2.87 1.81
C SER A 17 -43.69 -2.13 2.05
N GLY A 18 -43.67 -0.84 1.70
CA GLY A 18 -42.53 0.03 1.94
C GLY A 18 -42.42 1.24 1.02
N CYS A 19 -43.52 1.93 0.72
CA CYS A 19 -43.43 3.36 0.35
C CYS A 19 -43.40 4.17 1.65
N SER A 20 -42.35 4.96 1.84
CA SER A 20 -42.45 6.22 2.58
C SER A 20 -41.67 7.25 1.78
N ALA A 21 -42.42 8.03 1.01
CA ALA A 21 -41.98 9.33 0.54
C ALA A 21 -42.13 10.30 1.70
N ALA A 22 -41.05 11.01 2.04
CA ALA A 22 -41.13 12.28 2.74
C ALA A 22 -40.10 13.22 2.11
N GLU A 23 -40.66 14.27 1.56
CA GLU A 23 -40.08 15.48 1.00
C GLU A 23 -39.11 16.27 1.91
N ASN A 24 -38.17 16.96 1.23
CA ASN A 24 -37.22 18.05 1.58
C ASN A 24 -37.80 19.14 2.55
N PRO A 25 -37.05 20.10 3.18
CA PRO A 25 -35.64 20.50 3.00
C PRO A 25 -34.84 20.94 4.27
N GLN A 26 -33.59 21.38 4.03
CA GLN A 26 -32.86 22.44 4.75
C GLN A 26 -31.61 22.03 5.59
N SER A 27 -30.45 22.43 5.05
CA SER A 27 -29.19 22.73 5.75
C SER A 27 -29.42 23.81 6.84
N PRO A 28 -28.78 23.76 8.02
CA PRO A 28 -27.39 24.20 8.22
C PRO A 28 -26.65 23.24 9.22
N GLU A 29 -25.37 23.23 9.54
CA GLU A 29 -24.41 24.28 9.89
C GLU A 29 -22.97 23.73 9.74
N THR A 30 -22.14 24.47 9.02
CA THR A 30 -20.83 25.01 9.47
C THR A 30 -20.16 24.34 10.69
N GLY A 31 -19.54 23.18 10.49
CA GLY A 31 -18.56 22.62 11.42
C GLY A 31 -17.14 23.10 11.13
N LYS A 32 -16.70 24.15 11.83
CA LYS A 32 -15.30 24.60 11.90
C LYS A 32 -14.38 23.43 12.28
N GLN A 33 -13.42 23.08 11.42
CA GLN A 33 -12.16 22.49 11.89
C GLN A 33 -11.02 23.45 11.58
N GLN A 34 -10.24 23.67 12.63
CA GLN A 34 -9.41 24.82 12.87
C GLN A 34 -8.18 24.82 11.96
N SER A 35 -8.01 25.93 11.25
CA SER A 35 -6.74 26.35 10.67
C SER A 35 -5.77 26.60 11.82
N LEU A 36 -4.74 25.75 11.96
CA LEU A 36 -3.61 26.02 12.85
C LEU A 36 -2.72 27.06 12.15
N VAL A 37 -3.00 28.33 12.46
CA VAL A 37 -2.12 29.45 12.15
C VAL A 37 -0.88 29.31 13.03
N ILE A 38 0.26 28.96 12.43
CA ILE A 38 1.56 29.07 13.09
C ILE A 38 1.97 30.54 12.95
N ASP A 39 1.64 31.32 13.96
CA ASP A 39 2.22 32.64 14.20
C ASP A 39 3.54 32.43 14.95
N GLN A 40 4.66 32.50 14.24
CA GLN A 40 6.00 32.54 14.82
C GLN A 40 6.65 33.85 14.36
N ASP A 41 6.28 34.94 15.03
CA ASP A 41 7.09 36.14 15.04
C ASP A 41 7.39 36.55 16.48
N THR A 42 8.59 37.09 16.68
CA THR A 42 9.14 37.69 17.91
C THR A 42 9.82 36.76 18.92
N ALA A 43 11.10 36.49 18.67
CA ALA A 43 12.14 36.80 19.66
C ALA A 43 13.48 37.10 18.96
N LEU A 44 13.90 38.37 19.03
CA LEU A 44 15.21 38.86 18.61
C LEU A 44 16.35 38.22 19.41
N PRO A 45 17.57 38.09 18.84
CA PRO A 45 18.75 37.60 19.57
C PRO A 45 19.43 38.72 20.36
N ASP A 46 19.52 38.60 21.70
CA ASP A 46 20.45 39.41 22.52
C ASP A 46 21.78 38.66 22.65
N ASN A 47 22.80 39.26 22.06
CA ASN A 47 24.17 38.78 22.05
C ASN A 47 24.89 39.27 23.31
N ARG A 48 25.00 38.41 24.34
CA ARG A 48 25.89 38.66 25.50
C ARG A 48 26.78 37.47 25.78
N ILE A 49 28.07 37.74 25.62
CA ILE A 49 29.23 36.89 25.88
C ILE A 49 29.25 36.49 27.35
N ALA A 50 29.37 35.19 27.64
CA ALA A 50 29.82 34.67 28.92
C ALA A 50 30.76 33.47 28.70
N ASP A 51 31.74 33.42 29.59
CA ASP A 51 33.04 32.77 29.53
C ASP A 51 33.03 31.22 29.64
N ASN A 52 34.20 30.63 29.44
CA ASN A 52 34.52 29.20 29.32
C ASN A 52 33.92 28.27 30.38
N ALA A 53 33.38 27.12 29.93
CA ALA A 53 33.38 25.87 30.69
C ALA A 53 33.43 24.66 29.73
N PRO A 54 34.30 23.64 29.97
CA PRO A 54 34.43 22.45 29.12
C PRO A 54 33.50 21.32 29.56
N ALA A 55 33.20 20.41 28.61
CA ALA A 55 32.41 19.17 28.75
C ALA A 55 30.88 19.42 28.81
N VAL A 56 29.99 18.74 28.09
CA VAL A 56 29.98 17.39 27.50
C VAL A 56 29.06 17.48 26.26
N SER A 57 29.60 17.43 25.04
CA SER A 57 28.74 17.30 23.85
C SER A 57 28.33 15.84 23.71
N GLY A 58 27.13 15.54 24.19
CA GLY A 58 26.47 14.28 23.92
C GLY A 58 26.28 14.09 22.41
N LYS A 59 26.81 12.98 21.90
CA LYS A 59 26.09 12.06 21.01
C LYS A 59 25.28 12.72 19.89
N ALA A 60 25.95 13.30 18.91
CA ALA A 60 25.44 13.30 17.54
C ALA A 60 25.97 12.03 16.87
N ALA A 61 25.19 10.94 16.95
CA ALA A 61 25.39 9.84 16.00
C ALA A 61 25.28 10.44 14.59
N PRO A 62 26.21 10.13 13.66
CA PRO A 62 26.13 10.66 12.32
C PRO A 62 24.79 10.24 11.70
N ALA A 63 24.10 11.22 11.11
CA ALA A 63 22.90 11.01 10.34
C ALA A 63 23.07 9.77 9.45
N GLU A 64 22.16 8.82 9.66
CA GLU A 64 22.05 7.56 8.94
C GLU A 64 22.21 7.86 7.44
N ALA A 65 23.32 7.41 6.87
CA ALA A 65 23.60 7.59 5.45
C ALA A 65 22.43 6.97 4.69
N THR A 66 21.61 7.81 4.07
CA THR A 66 20.45 7.38 3.29
C THR A 66 21.00 6.64 2.08
N ALA A 67 21.17 5.33 2.21
CA ALA A 67 21.58 4.47 1.13
C ALA A 67 20.57 4.67 0.01
N LYS A 68 21.03 5.22 -1.13
CA LYS A 68 20.23 5.29 -2.34
C LYS A 68 19.68 3.88 -2.57
N PRO A 69 18.34 3.67 -2.63
CA PRO A 69 17.84 2.33 -2.80
C PRO A 69 18.34 1.88 -4.17
N ASN A 70 19.22 0.88 -4.17
CA ASN A 70 19.73 0.31 -5.41
C ASN A 70 18.54 -0.30 -6.12
N ALA A 71 18.17 0.30 -7.26
CA ALA A 71 17.25 -0.29 -8.20
C ALA A 71 17.83 -1.63 -8.64
N ASN A 72 17.13 -2.71 -8.34
CA ASN A 72 17.49 -4.07 -8.75
C ASN A 72 16.24 -4.75 -9.30
N ILE A 73 16.41 -5.55 -10.35
CA ILE A 73 15.35 -6.42 -10.87
C ILE A 73 15.64 -7.83 -10.35
N TYR A 74 14.75 -8.37 -9.53
CA TYR A 74 14.87 -9.74 -9.05
C TYR A 74 14.03 -10.65 -9.93
N THR A 75 14.65 -11.71 -10.44
CA THR A 75 13.93 -12.80 -11.12
C THR A 75 13.82 -13.98 -10.17
N CYS A 76 12.60 -14.28 -9.73
CA CYS A 76 12.28 -15.38 -8.83
C CYS A 76 11.56 -16.48 -9.61
N ASN A 77 11.91 -17.75 -9.37
CA ASN A 77 11.19 -18.89 -9.91
C ASN A 77 10.54 -19.64 -8.75
N PHE A 78 9.26 -19.37 -8.53
CA PHE A 78 8.45 -19.98 -7.50
C PHE A 78 7.85 -21.32 -7.97
N PRO A 79 7.77 -22.36 -7.12
CA PRO A 79 7.31 -23.69 -7.53
C PRO A 79 5.90 -23.73 -8.13
N THR A 80 4.95 -22.97 -7.58
CA THR A 80 3.55 -22.96 -8.05
C THR A 80 3.22 -21.69 -8.85
N ALA A 81 3.80 -20.55 -8.47
CA ALA A 81 3.57 -19.28 -9.16
C ALA A 81 4.42 -19.11 -10.44
N GLY A 82 5.48 -19.89 -10.59
CA GLY A 82 6.41 -19.81 -11.72
C GLY A 82 7.31 -18.58 -11.66
N LYS A 83 7.66 -18.04 -12.83
CA LYS A 83 8.55 -16.88 -12.93
C LYS A 83 7.84 -15.59 -12.50
N VAL A 84 8.44 -14.88 -11.55
CA VAL A 84 8.04 -13.55 -11.09
C VAL A 84 9.22 -12.61 -11.23
N LEU A 85 8.95 -11.39 -11.72
CA LEU A 85 9.93 -10.32 -11.76
C LEU A 85 9.55 -9.25 -10.74
N ILE A 86 10.50 -8.80 -9.95
CA ILE A 86 10.30 -7.77 -8.93
C ILE A 86 11.25 -6.63 -9.24
N ASP A 87 10.71 -5.53 -9.74
CA ASP A 87 11.45 -4.30 -9.97
C ASP A 87 11.40 -3.46 -8.70
N THR A 88 12.57 -3.17 -8.14
CA THR A 88 12.73 -2.40 -6.90
C THR A 88 13.15 -0.95 -7.16
N THR A 89 13.03 -0.47 -8.41
CA THR A 89 13.37 0.90 -8.78
C THR A 89 12.56 1.90 -7.94
N PRO A 90 13.22 2.83 -7.23
CA PRO A 90 12.54 3.81 -6.41
C PRO A 90 11.53 4.63 -7.23
N ASN A 91 10.32 4.81 -6.71
CA ASN A 91 9.21 5.51 -7.37
C ASN A 91 8.65 4.84 -8.65
N SER A 92 9.14 3.65 -9.01
CA SER A 92 8.61 2.88 -10.14
C SER A 92 8.69 1.37 -9.89
N SER A 93 8.54 0.96 -8.62
CA SER A 93 8.57 -0.45 -8.25
C SER A 93 7.37 -1.19 -8.84
N SER A 94 7.59 -2.45 -9.22
CA SER A 94 6.54 -3.27 -9.80
C SER A 94 6.79 -4.76 -9.60
N ILE A 95 5.71 -5.54 -9.66
CA ILE A 95 5.75 -7.00 -9.61
C ILE A 95 5.12 -7.51 -10.90
N THR A 96 5.88 -8.24 -11.72
CA THR A 96 5.34 -8.93 -12.90
C THR A 96 5.07 -10.38 -12.56
N TYR A 97 3.81 -10.79 -12.62
CA TYR A 97 3.35 -12.16 -12.37
C TYR A 97 2.44 -12.62 -13.52
N LYS A 98 2.71 -13.83 -14.04
CA LYS A 98 1.98 -14.40 -15.20
C LYS A 98 1.90 -13.46 -16.42
N GLY A 99 2.94 -12.65 -16.63
CA GLY A 99 3.04 -11.69 -17.74
C GLY A 99 2.27 -10.39 -17.51
N VAL A 100 1.61 -10.21 -16.36
CA VAL A 100 0.94 -8.96 -15.99
C VAL A 100 1.83 -8.20 -15.01
N THR A 101 2.09 -6.93 -15.28
CA THR A 101 2.86 -6.04 -14.40
C THR A 101 1.94 -5.22 -13.52
N TYR A 102 2.14 -5.33 -12.22
CA TYR A 102 1.42 -4.57 -11.20
C TYR A 102 2.37 -3.51 -10.63
N PRO A 103 2.01 -2.21 -10.69
CA PRO A 103 2.67 -1.19 -9.89
C PRO A 103 2.63 -1.59 -8.42
N ALA A 104 3.75 -1.40 -7.72
CA ALA A 104 3.90 -1.85 -6.35
C ALA A 104 4.50 -0.77 -5.46
N SER A 105 4.09 -0.78 -4.21
CA SER A 105 4.60 0.08 -3.15
C SER A 105 5.53 -0.73 -2.24
N SER A 106 6.63 -0.11 -1.79
CA SER A 106 7.61 -0.75 -0.91
C SER A 106 7.28 -0.57 0.57
N GLY A 107 7.39 -1.63 1.35
CA GLY A 107 7.46 -1.61 2.82
C GLY A 107 8.84 -2.01 3.33
N SER A 108 8.97 -2.25 4.64
CA SER A 108 10.25 -2.59 5.27
C SER A 108 10.87 -3.89 4.74
N TYR A 109 10.03 -4.90 4.45
CA TYR A 109 10.45 -6.24 4.03
C TYR A 109 9.54 -6.84 2.96
N PHE A 110 8.84 -5.99 2.20
CA PHE A 110 7.95 -6.44 1.14
C PHE A 110 7.75 -5.38 0.05
N TYR A 111 7.29 -5.85 -1.10
CA TYR A 111 6.65 -5.04 -2.14
C TYR A 111 5.23 -5.55 -2.32
N GLN A 112 4.24 -4.66 -2.34
CA GLN A 112 2.84 -5.04 -2.53
C GLN A 112 2.27 -4.26 -3.70
N SER A 113 1.52 -4.93 -4.58
CA SER A 113 0.84 -4.25 -5.67
C SER A 113 -0.20 -3.26 -5.14
N ASP A 114 -0.39 -2.15 -5.84
CA ASP A 114 -1.28 -1.07 -5.37
C ASP A 114 -2.75 -1.52 -5.28
N ASN A 115 -3.13 -2.56 -6.04
CA ASN A 115 -4.44 -3.20 -5.97
C ASN A 115 -4.55 -4.31 -4.91
N GLY A 116 -3.49 -4.59 -4.16
CA GLY A 116 -3.42 -5.61 -3.12
C GLY A 116 -3.40 -7.06 -3.62
N ALA A 117 -3.45 -7.30 -4.93
CA ALA A 117 -3.58 -8.63 -5.51
C ALA A 117 -2.36 -9.53 -5.28
N ILE A 118 -1.16 -8.95 -5.21
CA ILE A 118 0.10 -9.70 -5.05
C ILE A 118 1.07 -8.94 -4.15
N ALA A 119 1.82 -9.69 -3.36
CA ALA A 119 2.91 -9.16 -2.58
C ALA A 119 4.10 -10.11 -2.61
N ALA A 120 5.29 -9.53 -2.71
CA ALA A 120 6.56 -10.22 -2.61
C ALA A 120 7.23 -9.82 -1.29
N MET A 121 7.44 -10.78 -0.41
CA MET A 121 8.17 -10.59 0.84
C MET A 121 9.63 -10.97 0.64
N PHE A 122 10.53 -10.37 1.42
CA PHE A 122 11.95 -10.72 1.37
C PHE A 122 12.59 -10.72 2.75
N THR A 123 13.61 -11.54 2.93
CA THR A 123 14.47 -11.50 4.12
C THR A 123 15.23 -10.17 4.19
N PRO A 124 15.64 -9.68 5.37
CA PRO A 124 16.31 -8.38 5.50
C PRO A 124 17.54 -8.20 4.59
N ASP A 125 18.22 -9.28 4.25
CA ASP A 125 19.38 -9.34 3.35
C ASP A 125 19.00 -9.53 1.86
N LYS A 126 17.71 -9.63 1.54
CA LYS A 126 17.14 -9.86 0.19
C LYS A 126 17.65 -11.12 -0.51
N SER A 127 18.17 -12.08 0.26
CA SER A 127 18.69 -13.34 -0.26
C SER A 127 17.57 -14.32 -0.62
N GLU A 128 16.44 -14.22 0.08
CA GLU A 128 15.27 -15.06 -0.11
C GLU A 128 14.01 -14.23 -0.24
N TRP A 129 13.08 -14.73 -1.06
CA TRP A 129 11.84 -14.04 -1.41
C TRP A 129 10.67 -14.99 -1.32
N GLY A 130 9.58 -14.53 -0.71
CA GLY A 130 8.28 -15.21 -0.67
C GLY A 130 7.28 -14.49 -1.58
N LEU A 131 6.25 -15.22 -2.02
CA LEU A 131 5.15 -14.67 -2.80
C LEU A 131 3.81 -15.02 -2.15
N MET A 132 2.93 -14.04 -2.07
CA MET A 132 1.57 -14.20 -1.56
C MET A 132 0.61 -13.33 -2.38
N GLY A 133 -0.67 -13.67 -2.36
CA GLY A 133 -1.68 -12.91 -3.10
C GLY A 133 -2.98 -13.67 -3.24
N GLU A 134 -3.96 -13.02 -3.84
CA GLU A 134 -5.26 -13.65 -4.09
C GLU A 134 -5.11 -14.81 -5.08
N GLY A 135 -5.47 -16.01 -4.65
CA GLY A 135 -5.32 -17.23 -5.47
C GLY A 135 -3.87 -17.72 -5.62
N ILE A 136 -2.93 -17.20 -4.82
CA ILE A 136 -1.57 -17.71 -4.70
C ILE A 136 -1.48 -18.40 -3.35
N ALA A 137 -1.29 -19.72 -3.33
CA ALA A 137 -0.93 -20.42 -2.10
C ALA A 137 0.39 -19.83 -1.59
N GLU A 138 0.53 -19.64 -0.27
CA GLU A 138 1.76 -19.12 0.31
C GLU A 138 2.97 -19.92 -0.19
N GLU A 139 3.82 -19.27 -0.97
CA GLU A 139 4.96 -19.93 -1.60
C GLU A 139 6.13 -19.97 -0.62
N PRO A 140 6.94 -21.04 -0.64
CA PRO A 140 8.16 -21.07 0.14
C PRO A 140 9.12 -19.96 -0.31
N ASN A 141 9.96 -19.52 0.62
CA ASN A 141 11.05 -18.61 0.32
C ASN A 141 11.99 -19.21 -0.74
N VAL A 142 12.22 -18.48 -1.84
CA VAL A 142 13.13 -18.88 -2.92
C VAL A 142 14.26 -17.88 -3.09
N LYS A 143 15.41 -18.36 -3.57
CA LYS A 143 16.50 -17.48 -3.99
C LYS A 143 16.19 -16.89 -5.36
N CYS A 144 16.35 -15.57 -5.48
CA CYS A 144 16.14 -14.86 -6.73
C CYS A 144 17.45 -14.37 -7.31
N THR A 145 17.50 -14.24 -8.63
CA THR A 145 18.65 -13.67 -9.33
C THR A 145 18.45 -12.16 -9.46
N SER A 146 19.38 -11.36 -8.93
CA SER A 146 19.40 -9.91 -9.15
C SER A 146 20.03 -9.58 -10.51
N GLY A 147 19.26 -8.98 -11.41
CA GLY A 147 19.75 -8.27 -12.59
C GLY A 147 19.94 -6.79 -12.25
N GLY A 148 21.16 -6.30 -12.45
CA GLY A 148 21.53 -4.89 -12.32
C GLY A 148 21.99 -4.32 -13.66
#